data_AF-A0A0M6VD16-F1
#
_entry.id   AF-A0A0M6VD16-F1
#
_cell.length_a   1.000
_cell.length_b   1.000
_cell.length_c   1.000
_cell.angle_alpha   90.00
_cell.angle_beta   90.00
_cell.angle_gamma   90.00
#
_symmetry.space_group_name_H-M   'P 1'
#
loop_
_entity.id
_entity.type
_entity.pdbx_description
1 polymer ?
#
loop_
_entity_poly.entity_id
_entity_poly.type
_entity_poly.pdbx_seq_one_letter_code
_entity_poly.pdbx_strand_id
1 'polypeptide(L)'
;MLPFERWFLAFLAVAGAFVIAGITGSIVTDLAGLWHLPGAGFAAALAVVVTTYVAAPSRKFQASCLALVVGALAAWFLLDSSWYPETDRYQGLAYQPTHLPFIATFCGGVVGLLFAALLRSRARV
;
A
#
# COMPACT_ATOMS: atom_id res chain seq x y z
N MET A 1 -25.21 13.24 8.46
CA MET A 1 -23.85 12.87 8.89
C MET A 1 -22.98 14.11 8.96
N LEU A 2 -22.38 14.35 10.13
CA LEU A 2 -21.43 15.44 10.34
C LEU A 2 -20.14 15.19 9.53
N PRO A 3 -19.36 16.23 9.19
CA PRO A 3 -18.09 16.08 8.48
C PRO A 3 -17.13 15.10 9.16
N PHE A 4 -17.10 15.11 10.49
CA PHE A 4 -16.30 14.22 11.32
C PHE A 4 -16.65 12.74 11.10
N GLU A 5 -17.94 12.38 11.12
CA GLU A 5 -18.40 10.99 10.95
C GLU A 5 -17.99 10.43 9.59
N ARG A 6 -18.05 11.25 8.54
CA ARG A 6 -17.62 10.84 7.19
C ARG A 6 -16.13 10.55 7.10
N TRP A 7 -15.31 11.39 7.75
CA TRP A 7 -13.87 11.15 7.84
C TRP A 7 -13.54 9.93 8.70
N PHE A 8 -14.28 9.71 9.77
CA PHE A 8 -14.12 8.52 10.61
C PHE A 8 -14.44 7.23 9.85
N LEU A 9 -15.56 7.21 9.09
CA LEU A 9 -15.89 6.08 8.22
C LEU A 9 -14.85 5.87 7.12
N ALA A 10 -14.31 6.95 6.53
CA ALA A 10 -13.24 6.85 5.55
C ALA A 10 -11.97 6.23 6.14
N PHE A 11 -11.61 6.61 7.37
CA PHE A 11 -10.50 6.00 8.09
C PHE A 11 -10.72 4.49 8.32
N LEU A 12 -11.91 4.10 8.79
CA LEU A 12 -12.24 2.68 8.99
C LEU A 12 -12.19 1.89 7.67
N ALA A 13 -12.67 2.47 6.56
CA ALA A 13 -12.59 1.84 5.25
C ALA A 13 -11.14 1.65 4.80
N VAL A 14 -10.28 2.66 4.98
CA VAL A 14 -8.85 2.57 4.65
C VAL A 14 -8.14 1.53 5.52
N ALA A 15 -8.40 1.50 6.82
CA ALA A 15 -7.83 0.52 7.74
C ALA A 15 -8.26 -0.91 7.39
N GLY A 16 -9.54 -1.12 7.08
CA GLY A 16 -10.04 -2.42 6.62
C GLY A 16 -9.41 -2.86 5.31
N ALA A 17 -9.33 -1.94 4.32
CA ALA A 17 -8.70 -2.21 3.03
C ALA A 17 -7.22 -2.55 3.17
N PHE A 18 -6.49 -1.85 4.05
CA PHE A 18 -5.08 -2.13 4.37
C PHE A 18 -4.89 -3.58 4.84
N VAL A 19 -5.68 -4.01 5.85
CA VAL A 19 -5.56 -5.35 6.43
C VAL A 19 -5.91 -6.43 5.41
N ILE A 20 -7.06 -6.28 4.73
CA ILE A 20 -7.54 -7.28 3.76
C ILE A 20 -6.55 -7.40 2.60
N ALA A 21 -6.11 -6.28 2.03
CA ALA A 21 -5.20 -6.28 0.89
C ALA A 21 -3.80 -6.76 1.28
N GLY A 22 -3.29 -6.41 2.47
CA GLY A 22 -2.00 -6.89 2.96
C GLY A 22 -1.98 -8.42 3.13
N ILE A 23 -3.00 -8.98 3.78
CA ILE A 23 -3.14 -10.44 3.96
C ILE A 23 -3.27 -11.13 2.60
N THR A 24 -4.18 -10.64 1.75
CA THR A 24 -4.42 -11.22 0.43
C THR A 24 -3.17 -11.15 -0.46
N GLY A 25 -2.49 -10.01 -0.47
CA GLY A 25 -1.24 -9.81 -1.20
C GLY A 25 -0.13 -10.74 -0.71
N SER A 26 -0.01 -10.93 0.60
CA SER A 26 0.92 -11.89 1.19
C SER A 26 0.65 -13.31 0.68
N ILE A 27 -0.61 -13.77 0.77
CA ILE A 27 -1.00 -15.12 0.37
C ILE A 27 -0.78 -15.34 -1.13
N VAL A 28 -1.24 -14.41 -1.98
CA VAL A 28 -1.10 -14.54 -3.45
C VAL A 28 0.37 -14.61 -3.86
N THR A 29 1.22 -13.83 -3.21
CA THR A 29 2.66 -13.77 -3.53
C THR A 29 3.36 -15.04 -3.07
N ASP A 30 3.00 -15.55 -1.89
CA ASP A 30 3.51 -16.81 -1.37
C ASP A 30 3.09 -18.01 -2.24
N LEU A 31 1.83 -18.05 -2.68
CA LEU A 31 1.33 -19.06 -3.63
C LEU A 31 2.04 -19.01 -4.99
N ALA A 32 2.56 -17.86 -5.40
CA ALA A 32 3.39 -17.71 -6.60
C ALA A 32 4.86 -18.12 -6.38
N GLY A 33 5.21 -18.61 -5.17
CA GLY A 33 6.57 -18.95 -4.76
C GLY A 33 7.50 -17.75 -4.66
N LEU A 34 6.93 -16.54 -4.49
CA LEU A 34 7.67 -15.30 -4.31
C LEU A 34 7.69 -14.92 -2.83
N TRP A 35 8.64 -14.07 -2.46
CA TRP A 35 8.71 -13.57 -1.11
C TRP A 35 7.46 -12.74 -0.76
N HIS A 36 6.72 -13.17 0.27
CA HIS A 36 5.41 -12.62 0.62
C HIS A 36 5.44 -11.15 1.11
N LEU A 37 6.55 -10.71 1.75
CA LEU A 37 6.68 -9.37 2.34
C LEU A 37 6.54 -8.23 1.30
N PRO A 38 7.30 -8.22 0.19
CA PRO A 38 7.10 -7.26 -0.90
C PRO A 38 5.67 -7.23 -1.45
N GLY A 39 5.05 -8.39 -1.63
CA GLY A 39 3.70 -8.51 -2.16
C GLY A 39 2.62 -7.96 -1.24
N ALA A 40 2.74 -8.27 0.06
CA ALA A 40 1.86 -7.73 1.10
C ALA A 40 1.94 -6.19 1.15
N GLY A 41 3.16 -5.65 1.15
CA GLY A 41 3.40 -4.21 1.18
C GLY A 41 2.86 -3.48 -0.06
N PHE A 42 3.12 -4.03 -1.26
CA PHE A 42 2.58 -3.49 -2.51
C PHE A 42 1.05 -3.42 -2.50
N ALA A 43 0.38 -4.54 -2.16
CA ALA A 43 -1.07 -4.64 -2.18
C ALA A 43 -1.71 -3.71 -1.14
N ALA A 44 -1.15 -3.67 0.07
CA ALA A 44 -1.63 -2.81 1.14
C ALA A 44 -1.51 -1.32 0.81
N ALA A 45 -0.36 -0.87 0.29
CA ALA A 45 -0.15 0.52 -0.09
C ALA A 45 -1.06 0.96 -1.24
N LEU A 46 -1.22 0.11 -2.26
CA LEU A 46 -2.16 0.35 -3.36
C LEU A 46 -3.58 0.52 -2.82
N ALA A 47 -4.04 -0.42 -1.99
CA ALA A 47 -5.39 -0.38 -1.42
C ALA A 47 -5.61 0.84 -0.54
N VAL A 48 -4.65 1.23 0.30
CA VAL A 48 -4.72 2.43 1.13
C VAL A 48 -4.90 3.68 0.28
N VAL A 49 -4.07 3.87 -0.75
CA VAL A 49 -4.11 5.08 -1.58
C VAL A 49 -5.42 5.16 -2.38
N VAL A 50 -5.83 4.06 -3.01
CA VAL A 50 -7.08 4.02 -3.79
C VAL A 50 -8.31 4.19 -2.90
N THR A 51 -8.37 3.49 -1.77
CA THR A 51 -9.50 3.57 -0.85
C THR A 51 -9.59 4.95 -0.22
N THR A 52 -8.46 5.60 0.07
CA THR A 52 -8.43 7.00 0.52
C THR A 52 -9.09 7.92 -0.51
N TYR A 53 -8.78 7.75 -1.80
CA TYR A 53 -9.41 8.54 -2.86
C TYR A 53 -10.92 8.34 -2.91
N VAL A 54 -11.37 7.09 -2.85
CA VAL A 54 -12.79 6.74 -2.99
C VAL A 54 -13.59 7.20 -1.78
N ALA A 55 -13.09 6.94 -0.57
CA ALA A 55 -13.79 7.13 0.69
C ALA A 55 -13.72 8.57 1.24
N ALA A 56 -12.69 9.35 0.87
CA ALA A 56 -12.54 10.72 1.37
C ALA A 56 -13.76 11.59 0.99
N PRO A 57 -14.40 12.28 1.95
CA PRO A 57 -15.60 13.07 1.68
C PRO A 57 -15.31 14.35 0.89
N SER A 58 -14.08 14.88 0.96
CA SER A 58 -13.64 16.06 0.22
C SER A 58 -12.12 15.99 0.00
N ARG A 59 -11.59 16.82 -0.92
CA ARG A 59 -10.15 16.89 -1.24
C ARG A 59 -9.52 15.51 -1.55
N LYS A 60 -10.30 14.61 -2.17
CA LYS A 60 -9.99 13.18 -2.41
C LYS A 60 -8.57 12.92 -2.90
N PHE A 61 -8.15 13.62 -3.96
CA PHE A 61 -6.82 13.45 -4.53
C PHE A 61 -5.71 13.91 -3.58
N GLN A 62 -5.88 15.05 -2.92
CA GLN A 62 -4.90 15.57 -1.95
C GLN A 62 -4.79 14.63 -0.74
N ALA A 63 -5.91 14.07 -0.26
CA ALA A 63 -5.90 13.07 0.80
C ALA A 63 -5.14 11.80 0.37
N SER A 64 -5.26 11.39 -0.88
CA SER A 64 -4.54 10.23 -1.42
C SER A 64 -3.03 10.50 -1.54
N CYS A 65 -2.63 11.70 -1.96
CA CYS A 65 -1.23 12.13 -1.94
C CYS A 65 -0.67 12.10 -0.50
N LEU A 66 -1.44 12.61 0.47
CA LEU A 66 -1.04 12.60 1.86
C LEU A 66 -0.90 11.17 2.40
N ALA A 67 -1.84 10.28 2.07
CA ALA A 67 -1.77 8.87 2.43
C ALA A 67 -0.52 8.19 1.86
N LEU A 68 -0.14 8.48 0.62
CA LEU A 68 1.10 7.99 0.02
C LEU A 68 2.33 8.49 0.80
N VAL A 69 2.41 9.78 1.11
CA VAL A 69 3.57 10.36 1.83
C VAL A 69 3.68 9.78 3.24
N VAL A 70 2.59 9.79 4.00
CA VAL A 70 2.54 9.25 5.37
C VAL A 70 2.84 7.75 5.37
N GLY A 71 2.25 7.01 4.42
CA GLY A 71 2.49 5.58 4.26
C GLY A 71 3.92 5.26 3.86
N ALA A 72 4.53 6.03 2.98
CA ALA A 72 5.93 5.86 2.58
C ALA A 72 6.90 6.13 3.76
N LEU A 73 6.65 7.17 4.54
CA LEU A 73 7.43 7.45 5.76
C LEU A 73 7.28 6.30 6.77
N ALA A 74 6.06 5.84 7.03
CA ALA A 74 5.82 4.71 7.92
C ALA A 74 6.50 3.43 7.41
N ALA A 75 6.40 3.14 6.11
CA ALA A 75 7.03 1.98 5.48
C ALA A 75 8.56 2.06 5.56
N TRP A 76 9.15 3.25 5.43
CA TRP A 76 10.59 3.43 5.61
C TRP A 76 11.00 3.01 7.02
N PHE A 77 10.36 3.54 8.07
CA PHE A 77 10.69 3.17 9.45
C PHE A 77 10.44 1.69 9.78
N LEU A 78 9.51 1.03 9.10
CA LEU A 78 9.15 -0.37 9.35
C LEU A 78 9.95 -1.38 8.52
N LEU A 79 10.39 -1.02 7.30
CA LEU A 79 10.92 -1.95 6.30
C LEU A 79 12.34 -1.64 5.85
N ASP A 80 12.97 -0.54 6.30
CA ASP A 80 14.31 -0.13 5.87
C ASP A 80 15.36 -1.23 6.10
N SER A 81 15.31 -1.92 7.25
CA SER A 81 16.20 -3.03 7.60
C SER A 81 15.62 -4.41 7.24
N SER A 82 15.16 -4.59 6.00
CA SER A 82 14.69 -5.91 5.56
C SER A 82 15.84 -6.80 5.09
N TRP A 83 15.70 -8.11 5.30
CA TRP A 83 16.68 -9.12 4.86
C TRP A 83 16.03 -10.14 3.93
N TYR A 84 16.80 -10.64 2.95
CA TYR A 84 16.32 -11.72 2.09
C TYR A 84 16.00 -12.99 2.89
N PRO A 85 14.92 -13.70 2.54
CA PRO A 85 14.50 -14.91 3.26
C PRO A 85 15.35 -16.13 2.92
N GLU A 86 15.43 -17.07 3.86
CA GLU A 86 16.02 -18.40 3.67
C GLU A 86 15.08 -19.31 2.85
N THR A 87 15.01 -19.08 1.54
CA THR A 87 14.25 -19.94 0.63
C THR A 87 15.13 -20.35 -0.53
N ASP A 88 14.84 -21.50 -1.14
CA ASP A 88 15.61 -22.08 -2.26
C ASP A 88 15.86 -21.09 -3.41
N ARG A 89 14.93 -20.16 -3.61
CA ARG A 89 14.99 -19.11 -4.63
C ARG A 89 16.01 -17.99 -4.32
N TYR A 90 16.32 -17.76 -3.05
CA TYR A 90 17.14 -16.65 -2.57
C TYR A 90 18.34 -17.11 -1.72
N GLN A 91 18.70 -18.40 -1.72
CA GLN A 91 19.77 -18.96 -0.86
C GLN A 91 21.11 -18.21 -0.95
N GLY A 92 21.51 -17.76 -2.14
CA GLY A 92 22.75 -16.99 -2.33
C GLY A 92 22.72 -15.55 -1.81
N LEU A 93 21.52 -15.07 -1.43
CA LEU A 93 21.26 -13.73 -0.92
C LEU A 93 20.74 -13.74 0.52
N ALA A 94 20.51 -14.91 1.12
CA ALA A 94 19.92 -15.03 2.45
C ALA A 94 20.66 -14.14 3.48
N TYR A 95 19.88 -13.42 4.28
CA TYR A 95 20.38 -12.43 5.25
C TYR A 95 21.14 -11.23 4.71
N GLN A 96 21.26 -11.06 3.39
CA GLN A 96 21.76 -9.82 2.85
C GLN A 96 20.72 -8.72 3.03
N PRO A 97 21.14 -7.50 3.44
CA PRO A 97 20.24 -6.37 3.58
C PRO A 97 19.66 -5.98 2.23
N THR A 98 18.38 -5.61 2.22
CA THR A 98 17.66 -5.23 1.01
C THR A 98 16.53 -4.25 1.32
N HIS A 99 16.30 -3.31 0.41
CA HIS A 99 15.15 -2.40 0.48
C HIS A 99 13.99 -2.87 -0.40
N LEU A 100 14.02 -4.11 -0.91
CA LEU A 100 12.98 -4.63 -1.80
C LEU A 100 11.55 -4.51 -1.23
N PRO A 101 11.28 -4.86 0.05
CA PRO A 101 9.94 -4.70 0.62
C PRO A 101 9.48 -3.24 0.64
N PHE A 102 10.38 -2.31 0.97
CA PHE A 102 10.08 -0.88 0.93
C PHE A 102 9.79 -0.40 -0.50
N ILE A 103 10.65 -0.73 -1.46
CA ILE A 103 10.48 -0.33 -2.87
C ILE A 103 9.16 -0.86 -3.41
N ALA A 104 8.84 -2.13 -3.17
CA ALA A 104 7.57 -2.73 -3.60
C ALA A 104 6.36 -2.01 -2.98
N THR A 105 6.42 -1.70 -1.68
CA THR A 105 5.39 -0.93 -0.97
C THR A 105 5.21 0.45 -1.59
N PHE A 106 6.30 1.18 -1.84
CA PHE A 106 6.27 2.50 -2.46
C PHE A 106 5.70 2.44 -3.88
N CYS A 107 6.12 1.47 -4.70
CA CYS A 107 5.59 1.25 -6.04
C CYS A 107 4.08 0.99 -6.01
N GLY A 108 3.58 0.15 -5.07
CA GLY A 108 2.15 -0.10 -4.90
C GLY A 108 1.37 1.18 -4.60
N GLY A 109 1.88 2.03 -3.71
CA GLY A 109 1.31 3.33 -3.41
C GLY A 109 1.29 4.28 -4.62
N VAL A 110 2.37 4.34 -5.40
CA VAL A 110 2.45 5.17 -6.63
C VAL A 110 1.44 4.69 -7.67
N VAL A 111 1.34 3.37 -7.90
CA VAL A 111 0.34 2.80 -8.81
C VAL A 111 -1.08 3.15 -8.34
N GLY A 112 -1.35 3.05 -7.03
CA GLY A 112 -2.61 3.49 -6.45
C GLY A 112 -2.92 4.97 -6.70
N LEU A 113 -1.90 5.84 -6.61
CA LEU A 113 -2.07 7.28 -6.86
C LEU A 113 -2.33 7.59 -8.33
N LEU A 114 -1.66 6.87 -9.25
CA LEU A 114 -1.94 6.97 -10.69
C LEU A 114 -3.39 6.55 -10.99
N PHE A 115 -3.87 5.47 -10.37
CA PHE A 115 -5.27 5.07 -10.49
C PHE A 115 -6.23 6.14 -9.96
N ALA A 116 -5.94 6.74 -8.80
CA ALA A 116 -6.70 7.86 -8.27
C ALA A 116 -6.71 9.08 -9.22
N ALA A 117 -5.58 9.37 -9.88
CA ALA A 117 -5.49 10.44 -10.88
C ALA A 117 -6.37 10.15 -12.11
N LEU A 118 -6.40 8.90 -12.59
CA LEU A 118 -7.27 8.47 -13.68
C LEU A 118 -8.76 8.58 -13.31
N LEU A 119 -9.14 8.19 -12.09
CA LEU A 119 -10.51 8.37 -11.62
C LEU A 119 -10.89 9.85 -11.53
N ARG A 120 -9.96 10.71 -11.11
CA ARG A 120 -10.16 12.16 -11.06
C ARG A 120 -10.34 12.78 -12.43
N SER A 121 -9.56 12.37 -13.44
CA SER A 121 -9.67 12.92 -14.78
C SER A 121 -11.01 12.54 -15.42
N ARG A 122 -11.47 11.30 -15.22
CA ARG A 122 -12.77 10.84 -15.71
C ARG A 122 -13.97 11.53 -15.06
N ALA A 123 -13.86 11.95 -13.81
CA ALA A 123 -14.93 12.67 -13.11
C ALA A 123 -15.03 14.17 -13.47
N ARG A 124 -14.11 14.68 -14.29
CA ARG A 124 -14.07 16.08 -14.75
C ARG A 124 -14.52 16.25 -16.21
N VAL A 125 -14.74 15.15 -16.92
CA VAL A 125 -15.27 15.09 -18.29
C VAL A 125 -16.78 14.89 -18.17
#